data_AF-A0A090M543-F1
#
_entry.id   AF-A0A090M543-F1
#
_cell.length_a   1.000
_cell.length_b   1.000
_cell.length_c   1.000
_cell.angle_alpha   90.00
_cell.angle_beta   90.00
_cell.angle_gamma   90.00
#
_symmetry.space_group_name_H-M   'P 1'
#
loop_
_entity.id
_entity.type
_entity.pdbx_description
1 polymer ?
#
loop_
_entity_poly.entity_id
_entity_poly.type
_entity_poly.pdbx_seq_one_letter_code
_entity_poly.pdbx_strand_id
1 'polypeptide(L)'
;MTTIDFALSGSGWDAVREVTIEDVCKTALELGFKREKVDAKKPITRRADVDGFFRMFSVNSLSNFKRIFSKNELKTPKKGGEVFVEEREADVADEVTWEVPPMEEYETLSKNWDKEHVHKWRMLPKPGGAVCRPDDWYSLYAAKQQVEKGDVEGEKPMWASHGGIAYDERERWDFWNKLKGMSHQDAKKKFLEAYGRAMLPERESLNFRKY
;
A
#
# COMPACT_ATOMS: atom_id res chain seq x y z
N MET A 1 -16.12 28.00 8.61
CA MET A 1 -16.18 26.60 9.08
C MET A 1 -17.00 25.82 8.07
N THR A 2 -16.40 24.82 7.45
CA THR A 2 -16.69 24.41 6.07
C THR A 2 -17.21 22.98 6.03
N THR A 3 -18.33 22.76 5.34
CA THR A 3 -18.85 21.43 5.01
C THR A 3 -18.00 20.82 3.90
N ILE A 4 -17.88 19.48 3.86
CA ILE A 4 -17.09 18.81 2.83
C ILE A 4 -17.82 18.95 1.49
N ASP A 5 -17.18 19.62 0.53
CA ASP A 5 -17.71 19.76 -0.83
C ASP A 5 -17.28 18.59 -1.71
N PHE A 6 -18.20 17.64 -1.92
CA PHE A 6 -17.97 16.46 -2.75
C PHE A 6 -17.66 16.80 -4.22
N ALA A 7 -17.95 18.00 -4.71
CA ALA A 7 -17.54 18.43 -6.05
C ALA A 7 -16.01 18.57 -6.18
N LEU A 8 -15.29 18.74 -5.06
CA LEU A 8 -13.83 18.79 -5.02
C LEU A 8 -13.17 17.42 -4.82
N SER A 9 -13.96 16.34 -4.78
CA SER A 9 -13.39 15.00 -4.73
C SER A 9 -12.62 14.69 -6.02
N GLY A 10 -11.47 14.02 -5.91
CA GLY A 10 -10.55 13.76 -7.02
C GLY A 10 -9.64 14.92 -7.40
N SER A 11 -9.77 16.12 -6.80
CA SER A 11 -8.94 17.30 -7.13
C SER A 11 -7.55 17.31 -6.48
N GLY A 12 -7.16 16.24 -5.78
CA GLY A 12 -5.86 16.11 -5.12
C GLY A 12 -5.86 16.36 -3.61
N TRP A 13 -4.68 16.29 -3.00
CA TRP A 13 -4.53 16.33 -1.54
C TRP A 13 -4.84 17.69 -0.91
N ASP A 14 -4.67 18.78 -1.66
CA ASP A 14 -4.90 20.14 -1.15
C ASP A 14 -6.36 20.39 -0.75
N ALA A 15 -7.32 19.77 -1.44
CA ALA A 15 -8.75 19.87 -1.10
C ALA A 15 -9.12 19.20 0.23
N VAL A 16 -8.31 18.26 0.73
CA VAL A 16 -8.59 17.49 1.96
C VAL A 16 -7.60 17.74 3.08
N ARG A 17 -6.53 18.50 2.81
CA ARG A 17 -5.44 18.75 3.74
C ARG A 17 -5.95 19.30 5.07
N GLU A 18 -6.82 20.31 5.03
CA GLU A 18 -7.35 20.99 6.21
C GLU A 18 -8.66 20.41 6.74
N VAL A 19 -9.25 19.40 6.07
CA VAL A 19 -10.52 18.78 6.52
C VAL A 19 -10.34 18.16 7.90
N THR A 20 -11.16 18.56 8.86
CA THR A 20 -11.11 18.03 10.23
C THR A 20 -12.22 17.00 10.48
N ILE A 21 -12.09 16.26 11.59
CA ILE A 21 -13.15 15.33 12.02
C ILE A 21 -14.46 16.07 12.34
N GLU A 22 -14.40 17.34 12.75
CA GLU A 22 -15.59 18.14 13.02
C GLU A 22 -16.36 18.46 11.74
N ASP A 23 -15.66 18.71 10.64
CA ASP A 23 -16.25 18.97 9.32
C ASP A 23 -16.95 17.71 8.78
N VAL A 24 -16.34 16.55 9.00
CA VAL A 24 -16.97 15.24 8.71
C VAL A 24 -18.23 15.06 9.55
N CYS A 25 -18.18 15.36 10.85
CA CYS A 25 -19.36 15.21 11.72
C CYS A 25 -20.51 16.14 11.27
N LYS A 26 -20.22 17.37 10.84
CA LYS A 26 -21.23 18.30 10.30
C LYS A 26 -21.85 17.77 9.02
N THR A 27 -21.00 17.38 8.06
CA THR A 27 -21.43 16.81 6.77
C THR A 27 -22.28 15.55 6.99
N ALA A 28 -21.86 14.66 7.90
CA ALA A 28 -22.61 13.47 8.26
C ALA A 28 -24.00 13.81 8.83
N LEU A 29 -24.11 14.81 9.73
CA LEU A 29 -25.40 15.24 10.27
C LEU A 29 -26.33 15.85 9.22
N GLU A 30 -25.79 16.65 8.29
CA GLU A 30 -26.53 17.26 7.18
C GLU A 30 -27.09 16.19 6.23
N LEU A 31 -26.28 15.18 5.94
CA LEU A 31 -26.66 14.05 5.08
C LEU A 31 -27.50 12.98 5.82
N GLY A 32 -27.86 13.22 7.08
CA GLY A 32 -28.78 12.38 7.85
C GLY A 32 -28.14 11.19 8.58
N PHE A 33 -26.82 11.09 8.59
CA PHE A 33 -26.05 10.13 9.41
C PHE A 33 -26.04 10.58 10.87
N LYS A 34 -27.16 10.30 11.56
CA LYS A 34 -27.38 10.60 12.98
C LYS A 34 -27.43 9.31 13.77
N ARG A 35 -26.72 9.28 14.91
CA ARG A 35 -26.81 8.18 15.86
C ARG A 35 -28.18 8.15 16.53
N GLU A 36 -28.79 6.97 16.56
CA GLU A 36 -30.08 6.77 17.21
C GLU A 36 -29.94 6.86 18.73
N LYS A 37 -30.95 7.42 19.41
CA LYS A 37 -31.03 7.53 20.88
C LYS A 37 -30.00 8.47 21.53
N VAL A 38 -29.47 9.45 20.80
CA VAL A 38 -28.56 10.48 21.36
C VAL A 38 -29.26 11.84 21.47
N ASP A 39 -29.17 12.46 22.65
CA ASP A 39 -29.75 13.78 22.91
C ASP A 39 -29.20 14.87 21.99
N ALA A 40 -30.09 15.72 21.46
CA ALA A 40 -29.72 16.83 20.57
C ALA A 40 -28.81 17.88 21.22
N LYS A 41 -28.73 17.91 22.56
CA LYS A 41 -27.87 18.82 23.33
C LYS A 41 -26.41 18.35 23.45
N LYS A 42 -26.10 17.10 23.06
CA LYS A 42 -24.73 16.58 23.12
C LYS A 42 -23.86 17.16 21.99
N PRO A 43 -22.52 17.15 22.15
CA PRO A 43 -21.61 17.61 21.10
C PRO A 43 -21.83 16.89 19.76
N ILE A 44 -21.51 17.59 18.65
CA ILE A 44 -21.70 17.10 17.28
C ILE A 44 -21.04 15.74 17.05
N THR A 45 -19.87 15.53 17.65
CA THR A 45 -19.08 14.29 17.60
C THR A 45 -19.79 13.08 18.22
N ARG A 46 -20.70 13.30 19.18
CA ARG A 46 -21.51 12.23 19.77
C ARG A 46 -22.82 11.99 19.04
N ARG A 47 -23.29 12.96 18.26
CA ARG A 47 -24.56 12.93 17.53
C ARG A 47 -24.40 12.39 16.11
N ALA A 48 -23.29 12.69 15.45
CA ALA A 48 -23.00 12.22 14.11
C ALA A 48 -22.65 10.73 14.10
N ASP A 49 -23.23 10.00 13.14
CA ASP A 49 -22.83 8.63 12.85
C ASP A 49 -21.69 8.62 11.82
N VAL A 50 -20.50 8.97 12.30
CA VAL A 50 -19.28 9.01 11.47
C VAL A 50 -18.91 7.62 10.97
N ASP A 51 -19.18 6.58 11.76
CA ASP A 51 -18.90 5.19 11.38
C ASP A 51 -19.79 4.76 10.21
N GLY A 52 -21.09 5.07 10.27
CA GLY A 52 -22.02 4.87 9.16
C GLY A 52 -21.63 5.67 7.92
N PHE A 53 -21.16 6.91 8.10
CA PHE A 53 -20.67 7.76 7.01
C PHE A 53 -19.40 7.19 6.35
N PHE A 54 -18.43 6.69 7.12
CA PHE A 54 -17.20 6.11 6.58
C PHE A 54 -17.42 4.76 5.90
N ARG A 55 -18.38 3.95 6.39
CA ARG A 55 -18.77 2.69 5.74
C ARG A 55 -19.27 2.89 4.31
N MET A 56 -19.88 4.04 4.03
CA MET A 56 -20.29 4.39 2.66
C MET A 56 -19.10 4.39 1.68
N PHE A 57 -17.90 4.73 2.16
CA PHE A 57 -16.69 4.80 1.33
C PHE A 57 -15.72 3.63 1.58
N SER A 58 -16.17 2.56 2.24
CA SER A 58 -15.31 1.44 2.65
C SER A 58 -14.09 1.84 3.48
N VAL A 59 -14.17 2.95 4.23
CA VAL A 59 -13.10 3.42 5.12
C VAL A 59 -13.46 3.29 6.58
N ASN A 60 -12.46 3.36 7.45
CA ASN A 60 -12.59 3.25 8.90
C ASN A 60 -11.98 4.44 9.67
N SER A 61 -11.42 5.42 8.96
CA SER A 61 -10.72 6.55 9.58
C SER A 61 -10.72 7.78 8.68
N LEU A 62 -10.50 8.95 9.29
CA LEU A 62 -10.37 10.22 8.59
C LEU A 62 -9.21 10.20 7.60
N SER A 63 -8.05 9.66 7.99
CA SER A 63 -6.88 9.60 7.11
C SER A 63 -7.15 8.79 5.84
N ASN A 64 -7.84 7.65 5.98
CA ASN A 64 -8.26 6.83 4.85
C ASN A 64 -9.31 7.54 4.00
N PHE A 65 -10.29 8.21 4.63
CA PHE A 65 -11.28 9.02 3.93
C PHE A 65 -10.61 10.12 3.09
N LYS A 66 -9.69 10.91 3.66
CA LYS A 66 -8.94 11.94 2.93
C LYS A 66 -8.22 11.36 1.72
N ARG A 67 -7.56 10.21 1.89
CA ARG A 67 -6.85 9.53 0.81
C ARG A 67 -7.78 9.14 -0.34
N ILE A 68 -8.94 8.56 -0.04
CA ILE A 68 -9.92 8.20 -1.07
C ILE A 68 -10.51 9.45 -1.72
N PHE A 69 -10.91 10.44 -0.92
CA PHE A 69 -11.51 11.68 -1.40
C PHE A 69 -10.56 12.49 -2.29
N SER A 70 -9.26 12.53 -1.98
CA SER A 70 -8.28 13.22 -2.83
C SER A 70 -8.08 12.55 -4.19
N LYS A 71 -8.34 11.23 -4.29
CA LYS A 71 -7.99 10.40 -5.45
C LYS A 71 -9.17 10.11 -6.36
N ASN A 72 -10.35 9.94 -5.78
CA ASN A 72 -11.54 9.47 -6.48
C ASN A 72 -12.62 10.56 -6.51
N GLU A 73 -13.33 10.63 -7.63
CA GLU A 73 -14.56 11.43 -7.73
C GLU A 73 -15.69 10.70 -7.00
N LEU A 74 -16.01 11.20 -5.80
CA LEU A 74 -16.98 10.61 -4.90
C LEU A 74 -18.35 11.26 -5.07
N LYS A 75 -19.39 10.43 -5.20
CA LYS A 75 -20.77 10.89 -5.14
C LYS A 75 -21.15 11.23 -3.70
N THR A 76 -21.97 12.26 -3.53
CA THR A 76 -22.51 12.63 -2.21
C THR A 76 -23.29 11.47 -1.60
N PRO A 77 -22.95 11.01 -0.38
CA PRO A 77 -23.55 9.82 0.21
C PRO A 77 -24.97 10.14 0.71
N LYS A 78 -25.90 9.22 0.48
CA LYS A 78 -27.27 9.28 1.02
C LYS A 78 -27.49 8.09 1.96
N LYS A 79 -28.13 8.31 3.11
CA LYS A 79 -28.45 7.23 4.06
C LYS A 79 -29.33 6.17 3.37
N GLY A 80 -28.80 4.96 3.20
CA GLY A 80 -29.49 3.84 2.53
C GLY A 80 -29.38 3.79 0.99
N GLY A 81 -28.57 4.67 0.37
CA GLY A 81 -28.28 4.60 -1.07
C GLY A 81 -27.03 3.76 -1.36
N GLU A 82 -26.90 3.25 -2.59
CA GLU A 82 -25.67 2.64 -3.08
C GLU A 82 -24.59 3.71 -3.23
N VAL A 83 -23.44 3.53 -2.57
CA VAL A 83 -22.30 4.40 -2.79
C VAL A 83 -21.46 3.80 -3.89
N PHE A 84 -21.37 4.54 -4.99
CA PHE A 84 -20.45 4.24 -6.06
C PHE A 84 -19.10 4.86 -5.69
N VAL A 85 -18.20 4.05 -5.13
CA VAL A 85 -16.77 4.34 -5.21
C VAL A 85 -16.35 3.69 -6.51
N GLU A 86 -16.15 4.48 -7.57
CA GLU A 86 -15.34 3.99 -8.68
C GLU A 86 -13.92 3.91 -8.10
N GLU A 87 -13.58 2.74 -7.56
CA GLU A 87 -12.23 2.44 -7.11
C GLU A 87 -11.36 2.54 -8.34
N ARG A 88 -10.77 3.72 -8.59
CA ARG A 88 -9.46 3.73 -9.20
C ARG A 88 -8.61 2.96 -8.20
N GLU A 89 -8.31 1.71 -8.54
CA GLU A 89 -7.15 1.01 -8.02
C GLU A 89 -5.96 1.93 -8.30
N ALA A 90 -5.73 2.87 -7.39
CA ALA A 90 -4.50 3.59 -7.34
C ALA A 90 -3.52 2.54 -6.83
N ASP A 91 -2.96 1.78 -7.76
CA ASP A 91 -1.57 1.37 -7.70
C ASP A 91 -0.84 2.57 -7.10
N VAL A 92 -0.55 2.50 -5.81
CA VAL A 92 0.38 3.41 -5.19
C VAL A 92 1.71 2.95 -5.75
N ALA A 93 1.99 3.33 -7.00
CA ALA A 93 3.34 3.46 -7.47
C ALA A 93 3.93 4.48 -6.50
N ASP A 94 4.63 3.98 -5.47
CA ASP A 94 5.47 4.80 -4.59
C ASP A 94 6.19 5.77 -5.54
N GLU A 95 5.94 7.08 -5.42
CA GLU A 95 6.72 8.04 -6.19
C GLU A 95 8.17 7.77 -5.85
N VAL A 96 8.94 7.40 -6.88
CA VAL A 96 10.33 7.01 -6.70
C VAL A 96 11.10 8.28 -6.39
N THR A 97 11.29 8.55 -5.10
CA THR A 97 11.99 9.74 -4.59
C THR A 97 13.49 9.53 -4.45
N TRP A 98 13.98 8.32 -4.70
CA TRP A 98 15.38 7.95 -4.57
C TRP A 98 16.07 7.81 -5.93
N GLU A 99 17.41 7.85 -5.91
CA GLU A 99 18.21 7.65 -7.11
C GLU A 99 18.06 6.21 -7.63
N VAL A 100 17.70 6.09 -8.90
CA VAL A 100 17.53 4.82 -9.61
C VAL A 100 18.73 4.61 -10.52
N PRO A 101 19.45 3.48 -10.41
CA PRO A 101 20.53 3.18 -11.35
C PRO A 101 20.02 3.12 -12.80
N PRO A 102 20.86 3.47 -13.79
CA PRO A 102 20.47 3.45 -15.20
C PRO A 102 20.16 2.03 -15.69
N MET A 103 19.32 1.92 -16.72
CA MET A 103 18.83 0.63 -17.22
C MET A 103 19.95 -0.33 -17.67
N GLU A 104 21.06 0.23 -18.14
CA GLU A 104 22.23 -0.50 -18.62
C GLU A 104 22.91 -1.32 -17.50
N GLU A 105 22.78 -0.89 -16.25
CA GLU A 105 23.37 -1.59 -15.11
C GLU A 105 22.58 -2.84 -14.69
N TYR A 106 21.34 -3.00 -15.19
CA TYR A 106 20.47 -4.13 -14.83
C TYR A 106 21.15 -5.49 -14.99
N GLU A 107 21.86 -5.72 -16.10
CA GLU A 107 22.48 -7.03 -16.38
C GLU A 107 23.61 -7.37 -15.38
N THR A 108 24.32 -6.36 -14.89
CA THR A 108 25.38 -6.52 -13.88
C THR A 108 24.77 -6.67 -12.49
N LEU A 109 23.79 -5.83 -12.15
CA LEU A 109 23.13 -5.83 -10.84
C LEU A 109 22.29 -7.09 -10.61
N SER A 110 21.54 -7.55 -11.61
CA SER A 110 20.71 -8.78 -11.55
C SER A 110 21.53 -10.06 -11.31
N LYS A 111 22.82 -10.05 -11.63
CA LYS A 111 23.77 -11.14 -11.34
C LYS A 111 24.41 -11.02 -9.96
N ASN A 112 24.49 -9.83 -9.39
CA ASN A 112 25.28 -9.56 -8.18
C ASN A 112 24.45 -9.25 -6.92
N TRP A 113 23.17 -8.88 -7.05
CA TRP A 113 22.36 -8.38 -5.94
C TRP A 113 22.15 -9.36 -4.76
N ASP A 114 22.15 -10.69 -4.99
CA ASP A 114 21.97 -11.72 -3.95
C ASP A 114 23.28 -12.43 -3.56
N LYS A 115 24.42 -11.98 -4.08
CA LYS A 115 25.72 -12.58 -3.73
C LYS A 115 26.15 -12.12 -2.34
N GLU A 116 26.41 -13.07 -1.43
CA GLU A 116 26.78 -12.79 -0.03
C GLU A 116 28.04 -11.91 0.11
N HIS A 117 28.99 -12.00 -0.83
CA HIS A 117 30.19 -11.16 -0.85
C HIS A 117 29.95 -9.74 -1.38
N VAL A 118 28.79 -9.48 -2.01
CA VAL A 118 28.39 -8.16 -2.49
C VAL A 118 27.44 -7.52 -1.47
N HIS A 119 26.39 -8.26 -1.08
CA HIS A 119 25.36 -7.79 -0.16
C HIS A 119 25.10 -8.82 0.94
N LYS A 120 25.47 -8.48 2.18
CA LYS A 120 25.19 -9.32 3.35
C LYS A 120 23.77 -9.07 3.85
N TRP A 121 22.79 -9.58 3.13
CA TRP A 121 21.38 -9.45 3.51
C TRP A 121 21.11 -9.98 4.92
N ARG A 122 20.28 -9.26 5.65
CA ARG A 122 19.86 -9.62 6.99
C ARG A 122 18.86 -10.78 6.94
N MET A 123 18.98 -11.71 7.88
CA MET A 123 17.97 -12.74 8.09
C MET A 123 17.13 -12.32 9.30
N LEU A 124 15.84 -12.09 9.08
CA LEU A 124 14.90 -11.68 10.10
C LEU A 124 14.22 -12.93 10.69
N PRO A 125 14.28 -13.16 12.00
CA PRO A 125 13.65 -14.32 12.63
C PRO A 125 12.13 -14.18 12.58
N LYS A 126 11.44 -15.29 12.29
CA LYS A 126 9.98 -15.43 12.33
C LYS A 126 9.58 -16.50 13.35
N PRO A 127 8.31 -16.47 13.83
CA PRO A 127 7.81 -17.50 14.74
C PRO A 127 8.02 -18.91 14.19
N GLY A 128 8.37 -19.85 15.06
CA GLY A 128 8.63 -21.24 14.68
C GLY A 128 10.06 -21.53 14.19
N GLY A 129 11.02 -20.65 14.49
CA GLY A 129 12.44 -20.85 14.13
C GLY A 129 12.74 -20.62 12.64
N ALA A 130 11.73 -20.22 11.86
CA ALA A 130 11.90 -19.81 10.48
C ALA A 130 12.64 -18.46 10.39
N VAL A 131 13.29 -18.23 9.26
CA VAL A 131 13.96 -16.97 8.94
C VAL A 131 13.47 -16.48 7.59
N CYS A 132 13.31 -15.17 7.46
CA CYS A 132 12.91 -14.52 6.22
C CYS A 132 13.92 -13.43 5.87
N ARG A 133 13.96 -13.04 4.60
CA ARG A 133 14.74 -11.88 4.16
C ARG A 133 13.92 -10.59 4.31
N PRO A 134 14.55 -9.40 4.15
CA PRO A 134 13.84 -8.12 4.18
C PRO A 134 12.97 -7.95 2.92
N ASP A 135 11.91 -7.13 3.03
CA ASP A 135 10.95 -6.88 1.94
C ASP A 135 11.61 -6.38 0.64
N ASP A 136 12.69 -5.61 0.76
CA ASP A 136 13.44 -5.11 -0.39
C ASP A 136 14.13 -6.23 -1.17
N TRP A 137 14.57 -7.29 -0.48
CA TRP A 137 15.11 -8.48 -1.12
C TRP A 137 14.03 -9.19 -1.95
N TYR A 138 12.82 -9.34 -1.40
CA TYR A 138 11.71 -9.97 -2.14
C TYR A 138 11.25 -9.12 -3.32
N SER A 139 11.31 -7.79 -3.20
CA SER A 139 11.01 -6.86 -4.30
C SER A 139 11.99 -7.05 -5.47
N LEU A 140 13.28 -7.14 -5.18
CA LEU A 140 14.33 -7.44 -6.17
C LEU A 140 14.16 -8.82 -6.78
N TYR A 141 13.89 -9.83 -5.94
CA TYR A 141 13.64 -11.20 -6.39
C TYR A 141 12.46 -11.26 -7.37
N ALA A 142 11.32 -10.68 -6.98
CA ALA A 142 10.11 -10.68 -7.77
C ALA A 142 10.30 -9.99 -9.12
N ALA A 143 10.93 -8.81 -9.14
CA ALA A 143 11.20 -8.09 -10.38
C ALA A 143 12.12 -8.89 -11.31
N LYS A 144 13.17 -9.52 -10.78
CA LYS A 144 14.04 -10.41 -11.57
C LYS A 144 13.28 -11.62 -12.11
N GLN A 145 12.46 -12.28 -11.29
CA GLN A 145 11.66 -13.42 -11.72
C GLN A 145 10.66 -13.04 -12.82
N GLN A 146 10.04 -11.86 -12.73
CA GLN A 146 9.15 -11.34 -13.76
C GLN A 146 9.88 -11.08 -15.09
N VAL A 147 11.14 -10.61 -15.05
CA VAL A 147 11.96 -10.43 -16.27
C VAL A 147 12.37 -11.77 -16.89
N GLU A 148 12.74 -12.76 -16.07
CA GLU A 148 13.28 -14.04 -16.56
C GLU A 148 12.19 -15.04 -16.97
N LYS A 149 11.09 -15.09 -16.22
CA LYS A 149 10.04 -16.11 -16.37
C LYS A 149 8.68 -15.54 -16.74
N GLY A 150 8.48 -14.22 -16.62
CA GLY A 150 7.17 -13.61 -16.79
C GLY A 150 6.30 -13.79 -15.54
N ASP A 151 4.99 -13.90 -15.74
CA ASP A 151 4.01 -13.98 -14.66
C ASP A 151 4.20 -15.19 -13.75
N VAL A 152 3.88 -15.02 -12.47
CA VAL A 152 3.87 -16.14 -11.53
C VAL A 152 2.77 -17.13 -11.90
N GLU A 153 3.15 -18.41 -11.95
CA GLU A 153 2.24 -19.52 -12.17
C GLU A 153 2.11 -20.36 -10.90
N GLY A 154 0.92 -20.95 -10.70
CA GLY A 154 0.64 -21.86 -9.59
C GLY A 154 0.07 -21.19 -8.34
N GLU A 155 -0.33 -22.03 -7.38
CA GLU A 155 -0.91 -21.60 -6.12
C GLU A 155 0.14 -21.14 -5.12
N LYS A 156 -0.27 -20.25 -4.21
CA LYS A 156 0.59 -19.76 -3.14
C LYS A 156 1.00 -20.91 -2.21
N PRO A 157 2.30 -21.17 -2.04
CA PRO A 157 2.77 -22.25 -1.16
C PRO A 157 2.41 -21.94 0.29
N MET A 158 1.81 -22.87 1.02
CA MET A 158 1.39 -22.66 2.43
C MET A 158 2.31 -23.36 3.44
N TRP A 159 2.88 -24.49 3.04
CA TRP A 159 3.67 -25.37 3.89
C TRP A 159 5.03 -25.61 3.25
N ALA A 160 6.08 -25.56 4.05
CA ALA A 160 7.43 -25.90 3.62
C ALA A 160 7.55 -27.43 3.53
N SER A 161 8.51 -27.92 2.75
CA SER A 161 8.77 -29.36 2.58
C SER A 161 9.01 -30.12 3.90
N HIS A 162 9.44 -29.43 4.95
CA HIS A 162 9.65 -29.98 6.29
C HIS A 162 8.42 -29.87 7.22
N GLY A 163 7.23 -29.56 6.69
CA GLY A 163 5.98 -29.47 7.45
C GLY A 163 5.79 -28.21 8.30
N GLY A 164 6.72 -27.25 8.23
CA GLY A 164 6.57 -25.93 8.87
C GLY A 164 5.89 -24.91 7.94
N ILE A 165 5.62 -23.70 8.44
CA ILE A 165 5.07 -22.62 7.63
C ILE A 165 6.15 -22.08 6.68
N ALA A 166 5.89 -22.07 5.37
CA ALA A 166 6.81 -21.59 4.34
C ALA A 166 6.83 -20.05 4.23
N TYR A 167 7.29 -19.35 5.26
CA TYR A 167 7.30 -17.88 5.25
C TYR A 167 8.09 -17.31 4.05
N ASP A 168 9.29 -17.81 3.77
CA ASP A 168 10.13 -17.31 2.67
C ASP A 168 9.50 -17.54 1.28
N GLU A 169 8.97 -18.73 1.03
CA GLU A 169 8.34 -19.06 -0.26
C GLU A 169 7.03 -18.31 -0.47
N ARG A 170 6.27 -18.08 0.60
CA ARG A 170 5.05 -17.26 0.58
C ARG A 170 5.33 -15.82 0.18
N GLU A 171 6.33 -15.21 0.81
CA GLU A 171 6.71 -13.83 0.51
C GLU A 171 7.24 -13.71 -0.92
N ARG A 172 8.05 -14.66 -1.40
CA ARG A 172 8.48 -14.71 -2.81
C ARG A 172 7.30 -14.75 -3.77
N TRP A 173 6.31 -15.61 -3.50
CA TRP A 173 5.11 -15.73 -4.33
C TRP A 173 4.28 -14.45 -4.27
N ASP A 174 4.06 -13.88 -3.07
CA ASP A 174 3.26 -12.65 -2.89
C ASP A 174 3.86 -11.45 -3.62
N PHE A 175 5.17 -11.25 -3.52
CA PHE A 175 5.85 -10.16 -4.20
C PHE A 175 5.88 -10.36 -5.72
N TRP A 176 6.05 -11.59 -6.20
CA TRP A 176 6.01 -11.87 -7.64
C TRP A 176 4.59 -11.72 -8.21
N ASN A 177 3.57 -12.20 -7.49
CA ASN A 177 2.17 -12.06 -7.90
C ASN A 177 1.71 -10.60 -8.01
N LYS A 178 2.27 -9.69 -7.21
CA LYS A 178 2.03 -8.23 -7.34
C LYS A 178 2.53 -7.64 -8.65
N LEU A 179 3.45 -8.31 -9.36
CA LEU A 179 4.00 -7.87 -10.64
C LEU A 179 3.34 -8.56 -11.84
N LYS A 180 2.32 -9.38 -11.60
CA LYS A 180 1.60 -10.10 -12.65
C LYS A 180 1.00 -9.10 -13.67
N GLY A 181 1.17 -9.39 -14.95
CA GLY A 181 0.75 -8.53 -16.05
C GLY A 181 1.75 -7.41 -16.40
N MET A 182 2.88 -7.31 -15.70
CA MET A 182 3.92 -6.33 -16.00
C MET A 182 4.81 -6.80 -17.16
N SER A 183 5.13 -5.88 -18.07
CA SER A 183 6.05 -6.16 -19.19
C SER A 183 7.47 -6.41 -18.70
N HIS A 184 8.29 -7.12 -19.49
CA HIS A 184 9.68 -7.38 -19.13
C HIS A 184 10.50 -6.09 -18.98
N GLN A 185 10.22 -5.05 -19.77
CA GLN A 185 10.93 -3.77 -19.66
C GLN A 185 10.55 -3.01 -18.38
N ASP A 186 9.27 -2.99 -18.04
CA ASP A 186 8.80 -2.36 -16.80
C ASP A 186 9.32 -3.11 -15.56
N ALA A 187 9.41 -4.44 -15.64
CA ALA A 187 9.99 -5.26 -14.58
C ALA A 187 11.49 -4.97 -14.38
N LYS A 188 12.26 -4.74 -15.46
CA LYS A 188 13.66 -4.28 -15.35
C LYS A 188 13.76 -2.92 -14.65
N LYS A 189 12.90 -1.97 -15.01
CA LYS A 189 12.84 -0.65 -14.36
C LYS A 189 12.54 -0.80 -12.87
N LYS A 190 11.54 -1.62 -12.54
CA LYS A 190 11.13 -1.89 -11.15
C LYS A 190 12.22 -2.58 -10.32
N PHE A 191 13.03 -3.43 -10.94
CA PHE A 191 14.22 -4.00 -10.29
C PHE A 191 15.21 -2.90 -9.88
N LEU A 192 15.49 -1.96 -10.78
CA LEU A 192 16.44 -0.87 -10.51
C LEU A 192 15.89 0.10 -9.47
N GLU A 193 14.59 0.40 -9.52
CA GLU A 193 13.90 1.18 -8.50
C GLU A 193 14.01 0.48 -7.14
N ALA A 194 13.70 -0.82 -7.06
CA ALA A 194 13.86 -1.59 -5.84
C ALA A 194 15.33 -1.64 -5.36
N TYR A 195 16.30 -1.67 -6.28
CA TYR A 195 17.72 -1.68 -5.94
C TYR A 195 18.16 -0.35 -5.32
N GLY A 196 17.82 0.78 -5.95
CA GLY A 196 18.09 2.11 -5.40
C GLY A 196 17.45 2.27 -4.02
N ARG A 197 16.22 1.80 -3.85
CA ARG A 197 15.50 1.80 -2.56
C ARG A 197 16.23 1.00 -1.49
N ALA A 198 16.75 -0.17 -1.86
CA ALA A 198 17.45 -1.06 -0.94
C ALA A 198 18.79 -0.48 -0.45
N MET A 199 19.45 0.33 -1.29
CA MET A 199 20.73 0.98 -1.02
C MET A 199 20.63 2.29 -0.24
N LEU A 200 19.42 2.75 0.08
CA LEU A 200 19.25 3.97 0.86
C LEU A 200 19.90 3.84 2.26
N PRO A 201 20.61 4.88 2.75
CA PRO A 201 21.26 4.85 4.07
C PRO A 201 20.30 4.50 5.22
N GLU A 202 19.06 4.97 5.13
CA GLU A 202 18.00 4.71 6.12
C GLU A 202 17.62 3.23 6.19
N ARG A 203 17.76 2.51 5.07
CA ARG A 203 17.39 1.09 4.94
C ARG A 203 18.58 0.16 5.10
N GLU A 204 19.80 0.67 5.09
CA GLU A 204 21.02 -0.13 5.24
C GLU A 204 20.97 -1.01 6.51
N SER A 205 20.55 -0.43 7.64
CA SER A 205 20.43 -1.17 8.92
C SER A 205 19.28 -2.19 8.97
N LEU A 206 18.30 -2.04 8.09
CA LEU A 206 17.16 -2.95 7.95
C LEU A 206 17.51 -4.10 7.00
N ASN A 207 18.20 -3.78 5.91
CA ASN A 207 18.47 -4.68 4.80
C ASN A 207 19.75 -5.48 4.97
N PHE A 208 20.81 -4.87 5.49
CA PHE A 208 22.15 -5.46 5.55
C PHE A 208 22.60 -5.69 6.99
N ARG A 209 23.45 -6.70 7.17
CA ARG A 209 24.12 -6.97 8.45
C ARG A 209 25.22 -5.93 8.65
N LYS A 210 25.24 -5.28 9.81
CA LYS A 210 26.39 -4.44 10.22
C LYS A 210 27.61 -5.32 10.44
N TYR A 211 28.77 -4.82 10.00
CA TYR A 211 30.07 -5.42 10.28
C TYR A 211 30.47 -5.20 11.74
#